data_AF-A0A927S1W0-F1
#
_entry.id   AF-A0A927S1W0-F1
#
_cell.length_a   1.000
_cell.length_b   1.000
_cell.length_c   1.000
_cell.angle_alpha   90.00
_cell.angle_beta   90.00
_cell.angle_gamma   90.00
#
_symmetry.space_group_name_H-M   'P 1'
#
loop_
_entity.id
_entity.type
_entity.pdbx_description
1 polymer ?
#
loop_
_entity_poly.entity_id
_entity_poly.type
_entity_poly.pdbx_seq_one_letter_code
_entity_poly.pdbx_strand_id
1 'polypeptide(L)'
;MQKNERKKYIRLIYRHTFRYMGVMLVIALLLGALLGGGIYIVHAVCALGFVMIAWGWFTYLKLTGMRPFGKNPGKKKARIPYIHRRFKENRPHRPAFRMDSVDFDDDLTAATMVSEEIFTEKQADAAHGIARAVCGVIMVILSFFIPLV
;
A
#
# COMPACT_ATOMS: atom_id res chain seq x y z
N MET A 1 11.37 3.11 -20.17
CA MET A 1 10.05 3.53 -19.67
C MET A 1 9.71 4.86 -20.32
N GLN A 2 8.60 4.92 -21.08
CA GLN A 2 8.21 6.16 -21.76
C GLN A 2 7.79 7.24 -20.74
N LYS A 3 7.87 8.53 -21.10
CA LYS A 3 7.55 9.66 -20.18
C LYS A 3 6.18 9.52 -19.50
N ASN A 4 5.18 9.02 -20.22
CA ASN A 4 3.82 8.83 -19.70
C ASN A 4 3.72 7.66 -18.71
N GLU A 5 4.41 6.55 -18.96
CA GLU A 5 4.48 5.42 -18.03
C GLU A 5 5.17 5.78 -16.73
N ARG A 6 6.25 6.58 -16.80
CA ARG A 6 6.97 7.05 -15.61
C ARG A 6 6.07 7.92 -14.71
N LYS A 7 5.27 8.81 -15.30
CA LYS A 7 4.28 9.62 -14.56
C LYS A 7 3.25 8.74 -13.86
N LYS A 8 2.72 7.71 -14.56
CA LYS A 8 1.77 6.75 -13.97
C LYS A 8 2.41 5.98 -12.82
N TYR A 9 3.65 5.51 -12.98
CA TYR A 9 4.39 4.80 -11.93
C TYR A 9 4.63 5.65 -10.68
N ILE A 10 4.98 6.93 -10.85
CA ILE A 10 5.12 7.86 -9.73
C ILE A 10 3.78 8.04 -9.00
N ARG A 11 2.67 8.22 -9.74
CA ARG A 11 1.33 8.31 -9.13
C ARG A 11 0.95 7.05 -8.36
N LEU A 12 1.33 5.86 -8.86
CA LEU A 12 1.12 4.60 -8.16
C LEU A 12 1.84 4.59 -6.81
N ILE A 13 3.12 5.00 -6.78
CA ILE A 13 3.90 5.12 -5.54
C ILE A 13 3.19 6.08 -4.57
N TYR A 14 2.82 7.29 -5.01
CA TYR A 14 2.13 8.26 -4.17
C TYR A 14 0.83 7.70 -3.58
N ARG A 15 -0.01 7.05 -4.39
CA ARG A 15 -1.26 6.43 -3.94
C ARG A 15 -1.02 5.43 -2.82
N HIS A 16 -0.02 4.56 -2.98
CA HIS A 16 0.34 3.60 -1.93
C HIS A 16 0.90 4.27 -0.68
N THR A 17 1.77 5.26 -0.85
CA THR A 17 2.35 6.01 0.27
C THR A 17 1.26 6.64 1.12
N PHE A 18 0.31 7.37 0.51
CA PHE A 18 -0.80 8.00 1.25
C PHE A 18 -1.73 6.98 1.90
N ARG A 19 -2.00 5.86 1.24
CA ARG A 19 -2.81 4.77 1.82
C ARG A 19 -2.13 4.16 3.05
N TYR A 20 -0.83 3.87 2.97
CA TYR A 20 -0.08 3.35 4.12
C TYR A 20 0.01 4.37 5.25
N MET A 21 0.28 5.63 4.92
CA MET A 21 0.37 6.72 5.88
C MET A 21 -0.96 6.90 6.62
N GLY A 22 -2.09 6.95 5.89
CA GLY A 22 -3.41 7.06 6.50
C GLY A 22 -3.71 5.92 7.47
N VAL A 23 -3.43 4.66 7.09
CA VAL A 23 -3.63 3.50 7.96
C VAL A 23 -2.74 3.58 9.20
N MET A 24 -1.45 3.89 9.03
CA MET A 24 -0.50 3.93 10.14
C MET A 24 -0.77 5.08 11.11
N LEU A 25 -1.21 6.24 10.63
CA LEU A 25 -1.60 7.36 11.48
C LEU A 25 -2.84 7.02 12.31
N VAL A 26 -3.84 6.33 11.72
CA VAL A 26 -5.01 5.85 12.47
C VAL A 26 -4.57 4.86 13.57
N ILE A 27 -3.68 3.92 13.24
CA ILE A 27 -3.14 2.98 14.24
C ILE A 27 -2.37 3.72 15.34
N ALA A 28 -1.52 4.69 14.99
CA ALA A 28 -0.76 5.47 15.95
C ALA A 28 -1.67 6.27 16.88
N LEU A 29 -2.73 6.87 16.35
CA LEU A 29 -3.73 7.61 17.11
C LEU A 29 -4.50 6.71 18.07
N LEU A 30 -4.91 5.51 17.62
CA LEU A 30 -5.55 4.52 18.49
C LEU A 30 -4.61 4.06 19.61
N LEU A 31 -3.34 3.79 19.31
CA LEU A 31 -2.34 3.40 20.32
C LEU A 31 -2.13 4.50 21.35
N GLY A 32 -1.98 5.74 20.92
CA GLY A 32 -1.79 6.86 21.85
C GLY A 32 -3.04 7.18 22.67
N ALA A 33 -4.23 7.03 22.10
CA ALA A 33 -5.50 7.17 22.83
C ALA A 33 -5.65 6.10 23.93
N LEU A 34 -5.25 4.85 23.65
CA LEU A 34 -5.31 3.76 24.62
C LEU A 34 -4.25 3.86 25.73
N LEU A 35 -3.05 4.33 25.39
CA LEU A 35 -1.91 4.41 26.31
C LEU A 35 -1.86 5.71 27.11
N GLY A 36 -2.74 6.67 26.82
CA GLY A 36 -3.00 7.82 27.69
C GLY A 36 -2.11 9.03 27.45
N GLY A 37 -1.88 9.45 26.20
CA GLY A 37 -1.39 10.81 25.93
C GLY A 37 -0.55 11.02 24.66
N GLY A 38 -0.10 12.26 24.47
CA GLY A 38 0.68 12.70 23.31
C GLY A 38 2.03 12.01 23.16
N ILE A 39 2.71 11.71 24.27
CA ILE A 39 4.04 11.06 24.27
C ILE A 39 3.96 9.66 23.64
N TYR A 40 2.89 8.90 23.93
CA TYR A 40 2.68 7.58 23.35
C TYR A 40 2.32 7.64 21.85
N ILE A 41 1.66 8.72 21.41
CA ILE A 41 1.45 8.98 19.97
C ILE A 41 2.80 9.17 19.27
N VAL A 42 3.71 9.97 19.84
CA VAL A 42 5.04 10.21 19.26
C VAL A 42 5.82 8.91 19.14
N HIS A 43 5.86 8.10 20.21
CA HIS A 43 6.51 6.80 20.18
C HIS A 43 5.88 5.84 19.18
N ALA A 44 4.55 5.80 19.09
CA ALA A 44 3.84 4.95 18.13
C ALA A 44 4.14 5.38 16.68
N VAL A 45 4.09 6.68 16.38
CA VAL A 45 4.41 7.21 15.03
C VAL A 45 5.85 6.86 14.65
N CYS A 46 6.80 7.02 15.58
CA CYS A 46 8.20 6.71 15.35
C CYS A 46 8.43 5.19 15.14
N ALA A 47 7.90 4.35 16.03
CA ALA A 47 8.02 2.89 15.94
C ALA A 47 7.38 2.34 14.64
N LEU A 48 6.18 2.80 14.31
CA LEU A 48 5.49 2.42 13.07
C LEU A 48 6.26 2.90 11.82
N GLY A 49 6.91 4.06 11.90
CA GLY A 49 7.82 4.55 10.86
C GLY A 49 8.98 3.60 10.60
N PHE A 50 9.68 3.16 11.65
CA PHE A 50 10.76 2.17 11.54
C PHE A 50 10.27 0.81 11.05
N VAL A 51 9.10 0.35 11.50
CA VAL A 51 8.48 -0.88 11.00
C VAL A 51 8.22 -0.79 9.49
N MET A 52 7.75 0.35 8.98
CA MET A 52 7.56 0.56 7.55
C MET A 52 8.87 0.55 6.77
N ILE A 53 9.94 1.15 7.31
CA ILE A 53 11.27 1.12 6.69
C ILE A 53 11.79 -0.32 6.63
N ALA A 54 11.71 -1.06 7.75
CA ALA A 54 12.11 -2.45 7.82
C ALA A 54 11.31 -3.32 6.85
N TRP A 55 9.99 -3.12 6.75
CA TRP A 55 9.15 -3.83 5.78
C TRP A 55 9.55 -3.48 4.34
N GLY A 56 9.76 -2.21 4.03
CA GLY A 56 10.27 -1.77 2.72
C GLY A 56 11.58 -2.47 2.36
N TRP A 57 12.50 -2.58 3.33
CA TRP A 57 13.75 -3.31 3.18
C TRP A 57 13.54 -4.81 2.94
N PHE A 58 12.64 -5.47 3.67
CA PHE A 58 12.31 -6.88 3.43
C PHE A 58 11.72 -7.10 2.04
N THR A 59 10.90 -6.18 1.52
CA THR A 59 10.42 -6.28 0.13
C THR A 59 11.52 -6.12 -0.89
N TYR A 60 12.52 -5.27 -0.61
CA TYR A 60 13.70 -5.16 -1.46
C TYR A 60 14.55 -6.45 -1.45
N LEU A 61 14.80 -7.02 -0.26
CA LEU A 61 15.49 -8.32 -0.13
C LEU A 61 14.77 -9.45 -0.86
N LYS A 62 13.43 -9.47 -0.80
CA LYS A 62 12.62 -10.43 -1.56
C LYS A 62 12.82 -10.29 -3.08
N LEU A 63 12.93 -9.06 -3.59
CA LEU A 63 13.16 -8.77 -5.00
C LEU A 63 14.55 -9.22 -5.47
N THR A 64 15.57 -9.14 -4.61
CA THR A 64 16.94 -9.62 -4.91
C THR A 64 17.08 -11.14 -4.79
N GLY A 65 16.01 -11.84 -4.42
CA GLY A 65 15.96 -13.30 -4.33
C GLY A 65 16.25 -13.85 -2.93
N MET A 66 16.61 -13.00 -1.96
CA MET A 66 16.74 -13.40 -0.56
C MET A 66 15.35 -13.61 0.05
N ARG A 67 15.13 -14.78 0.67
CA ARG A 67 13.87 -15.13 1.35
C ARG A 67 14.14 -15.31 2.85
N PRO A 68 14.22 -14.22 3.63
CA PRO A 68 14.61 -14.27 5.04
C PRO A 68 13.68 -15.13 5.91
N PHE A 69 12.42 -15.32 5.49
CA PHE A 69 11.43 -16.14 6.21
C PHE A 69 11.09 -17.46 5.50
N GLY A 70 11.98 -17.95 4.63
CA GLY A 70 11.79 -19.19 3.87
C GLY A 70 10.86 -19.07 2.66
N LYS A 71 10.81 -20.12 1.83
CA LYS A 71 9.79 -20.24 0.79
C LYS A 71 8.50 -20.63 1.48
N ASN A 72 7.61 -19.68 1.75
CA ASN A 72 6.20 -20.05 1.91
C ASN A 72 5.81 -20.69 0.57
N PRO A 73 5.51 -22.00 0.47
CA PRO A 73 5.08 -22.61 -0.76
C PRO A 73 3.72 -21.97 -1.05
N GLY A 74 3.75 -20.86 -1.78
CA GLY A 74 2.58 -20.07 -2.08
C GLY A 74 1.53 -21.05 -2.55
N LYS A 75 0.38 -21.06 -1.86
CA LYS A 75 -0.78 -21.86 -2.26
C LYS A 75 -0.92 -21.62 -3.76
N LYS A 76 -0.54 -22.61 -4.58
CA LYS A 76 -0.73 -22.54 -6.04
C LYS A 76 -2.18 -22.15 -6.17
N LYS A 77 -2.47 -20.95 -6.72
CA LYS A 77 -3.85 -20.47 -6.88
C LYS A 77 -4.62 -21.66 -7.42
N ALA A 78 -5.51 -22.24 -6.60
CA ALA A 78 -6.20 -23.47 -6.97
C ALA A 78 -6.83 -23.17 -8.32
N ARG A 79 -6.55 -24.00 -9.32
CA ARG A 79 -7.02 -23.76 -10.68
C ARG A 79 -8.55 -23.85 -10.61
N ILE A 80 -9.21 -22.71 -10.43
CA ILE A 80 -10.66 -22.65 -10.27
C ILE A 80 -11.24 -23.23 -11.56
N PRO A 81 -12.02 -24.32 -11.49
CA PRO A 81 -12.66 -24.88 -12.68
C PRO A 81 -13.44 -23.80 -13.42
N TYR A 82 -13.48 -23.88 -14.75
CA TYR A 82 -14.13 -22.87 -15.59
C TYR A 82 -15.55 -22.53 -15.12
N ILE A 83 -16.30 -23.54 -14.64
CA ILE A 83 -17.68 -23.44 -14.13
C ILE A 83 -17.79 -22.49 -12.91
N HIS A 84 -16.74 -22.40 -12.09
CA HIS A 84 -16.71 -21.54 -10.90
C HIS A 84 -16.00 -20.21 -11.14
N ARG A 85 -15.57 -19.94 -12.38
CA ARG A 85 -14.88 -18.70 -12.72
C ARG A 85 -15.92 -17.59 -12.88
N ARG A 86 -15.90 -16.60 -11.97
CA ARG A 86 -16.73 -15.40 -12.13
C ARG A 86 -16.13 -14.51 -13.21
N PHE A 87 -16.81 -14.41 -14.35
CA PHE A 87 -16.46 -13.49 -15.42
C PHE A 87 -16.78 -12.05 -15.00
N LYS A 88 -16.02 -11.09 -15.54
CA LYS A 88 -16.16 -9.66 -15.21
C LYS A 88 -17.58 -9.15 -15.53
N GLU A 89 -18.19 -9.70 -16.57
CA GLU A 89 -19.57 -9.47 -17.02
C GLU A 89 -20.64 -9.95 -16.02
N ASN A 90 -20.31 -10.93 -15.17
CA ASN A 90 -21.24 -11.52 -14.18
C ASN A 90 -20.90 -11.08 -12.75
N ARG A 91 -20.25 -9.94 -12.56
CA ARG A 91 -20.02 -9.41 -11.21
C ARG A 91 -21.37 -8.96 -10.63
N PRO A 92 -21.79 -9.49 -9.48
CA PRO A 92 -23.04 -9.06 -8.85
C PRO A 92 -22.96 -7.55 -8.57
N HIS A 93 -24.05 -6.84 -8.88
CA HIS A 93 -24.16 -5.41 -8.58
C HIS A 93 -23.87 -5.17 -7.09
N ARG A 94 -22.94 -4.26 -6.82
CA ARG A 94 -22.55 -3.87 -5.46
C ARG A 94 -23.12 -2.48 -5.19
N PRO A 95 -23.50 -2.17 -3.93
CA PRO A 95 -23.87 -0.81 -3.58
C PRO A 95 -22.71 0.15 -3.90
N ALA A 96 -23.03 1.37 -4.35
CA ALA A 96 -22.06 2.36 -4.82
C ALA A 96 -20.88 2.59 -3.86
N PHE A 97 -21.11 2.51 -2.55
CA PHE A 97 -20.07 2.63 -1.51
C PHE A 97 -19.00 1.53 -1.52
N ARG A 98 -19.26 0.41 -2.20
CA ARG A 98 -18.35 -0.75 -2.36
C ARG A 98 -17.84 -0.92 -3.79
N MET A 99 -18.22 -0.03 -4.69
CA MET A 99 -17.74 0.02 -6.06
C MET A 99 -16.40 0.77 -6.09
N ASP A 100 -15.45 0.25 -6.86
CA ASP A 100 -14.23 1.01 -7.16
C ASP A 100 -14.58 2.05 -8.23
N SER A 101 -13.78 3.12 -8.35
CA SER A 101 -13.93 4.12 -9.41
C SER A 101 -13.91 3.53 -10.83
N VAL A 102 -13.34 2.35 -11.01
CA VAL A 102 -13.30 1.60 -12.29
C VAL A 102 -14.66 0.99 -12.63
N ASP A 103 -15.53 0.84 -11.63
CA ASP A 103 -16.91 0.40 -11.80
C ASP A 103 -17.85 1.61 -12.09
N PHE A 104 -17.34 2.84 -11.98
CA PHE A 104 -18.03 4.06 -12.40
C PHE A 104 -17.54 4.45 -13.80
N ASP A 105 -18.46 4.68 -14.72
CA ASP A 105 -18.19 5.07 -16.11
C ASP A 105 -17.79 6.56 -16.19
N ASP A 106 -16.79 6.93 -15.40
CA ASP A 106 -16.26 8.29 -15.31
C ASP A 106 -14.94 8.37 -16.08
N ASP A 107 -15.01 8.85 -17.31
CA ASP A 107 -13.87 9.00 -18.23
C ASP A 107 -12.75 9.89 -17.66
N LEU A 108 -13.05 10.78 -16.71
CA LEU A 108 -12.05 11.61 -16.03
C LEU A 108 -11.22 10.79 -15.03
N THR A 109 -11.79 9.71 -14.49
CA THR A 109 -11.07 8.82 -13.56
C THR A 109 -10.04 7.98 -14.28
N ALA A 110 -10.28 7.55 -15.53
CA ALA A 110 -9.34 6.73 -16.30
C ALA A 110 -8.01 7.45 -16.60
N ALA A 111 -8.04 8.79 -16.75
CA ALA A 111 -6.85 9.61 -16.98
C ALA A 111 -5.99 9.85 -15.71
N THR A 112 -6.61 9.73 -14.54
CA THR A 112 -5.99 10.03 -13.24
C THR A 112 -5.65 8.79 -12.43
N MET A 113 -6.45 7.72 -12.55
CA MET A 113 -6.29 6.43 -11.89
C MET A 113 -5.13 5.64 -12.48
N VAL A 114 -4.35 5.03 -11.60
CA VAL A 114 -3.30 4.09 -11.97
C VAL A 114 -3.60 2.77 -11.27
N SER A 115 -3.93 1.75 -12.07
CA SER A 115 -4.10 0.37 -11.61
C SER A 115 -2.76 -0.37 -11.63
N GLU A 116 -2.57 -1.25 -10.64
CA GLU A 116 -1.40 -2.13 -10.57
C GLU A 116 -1.33 -3.09 -11.77
N GLU A 117 -2.49 -3.41 -12.38
CA GLU A 117 -2.63 -4.32 -13.53
C GLU A 117 -1.87 -3.87 -14.79
N ILE A 118 -1.53 -2.57 -14.88
CA ILE A 118 -0.76 -2.01 -16.01
C ILE A 118 0.74 -2.34 -15.88
N PHE A 119 1.23 -2.66 -14.69
CA PHE A 119 2.65 -2.88 -14.41
C PHE A 119 2.98 -4.36 -14.20
N THR A 120 4.25 -4.70 -14.45
CA THR A 120 4.74 -6.04 -14.11
C THR A 120 4.73 -6.27 -12.60
N GLU A 121 4.55 -7.53 -12.16
CA GLU A 121 4.56 -7.87 -10.72
C GLU A 121 5.81 -7.37 -10.00
N LYS A 122 6.98 -7.39 -10.66
CA LYS A 122 8.24 -6.87 -10.12
C LYS A 122 8.21 -5.36 -9.91
N GLN A 123 7.62 -4.60 -10.84
CA GLN A 123 7.47 -3.16 -10.73
C GLN A 123 6.46 -2.79 -9.65
N ALA A 124 5.36 -3.53 -9.52
CA ALA A 124 4.39 -3.34 -8.44
C ALA A 124 5.02 -3.62 -7.06
N ASP A 125 5.73 -4.74 -6.90
CA ASP A 125 6.45 -5.06 -5.65
C ASP A 125 7.50 -3.97 -5.31
N ALA A 126 8.22 -3.46 -6.31
CA ALA A 126 9.17 -2.37 -6.13
C ALA A 126 8.48 -1.06 -5.73
N ALA A 127 7.35 -0.72 -6.35
CA ALA A 127 6.55 0.45 -6.00
C ALA A 127 6.05 0.38 -4.55
N HIS A 128 5.59 -0.80 -4.10
CA HIS A 128 5.22 -1.02 -2.72
C HIS A 128 6.40 -0.87 -1.74
N GLY A 129 7.58 -1.39 -2.10
CA GLY A 129 8.78 -1.22 -1.30
C GLY A 129 9.18 0.24 -1.13
N ILE A 130 9.20 0.99 -2.24
CA ILE A 130 9.49 2.43 -2.24
C ILE A 130 8.44 3.20 -1.43
N ALA A 131 7.15 2.91 -1.64
CA ALA A 131 6.06 3.58 -0.94
C ALA A 131 6.14 3.39 0.58
N ARG A 132 6.48 2.17 1.05
CA ARG A 132 6.69 1.90 2.48
C ARG A 132 7.90 2.66 3.03
N ALA A 133 9.02 2.67 2.31
CA ALA A 133 10.20 3.42 2.74
C ALA A 133 9.92 4.93 2.85
N VAL A 134 9.27 5.51 1.84
CA VAL A 134 8.87 6.93 1.85
C VAL A 134 7.88 7.22 2.98
N CYS A 135 6.88 6.37 3.17
CA CYS A 135 5.93 6.48 4.28
C CYS A 135 6.65 6.46 5.63
N GLY A 136 7.57 5.51 5.84
CA GLY A 136 8.31 5.38 7.09
C GLY A 136 9.19 6.61 7.38
N VAL A 137 9.89 7.13 6.36
CA VAL A 137 10.67 8.38 6.49
C VAL A 137 9.77 9.56 6.86
N ILE A 138 8.63 9.72 6.19
CA ILE A 138 7.68 10.80 6.51
C ILE A 138 7.17 10.67 7.95
N MET A 139 6.83 9.46 8.41
CA MET A 139 6.37 9.26 9.79
C MET A 139 7.45 9.60 10.82
N VAL A 140 8.71 9.20 10.58
CA VAL A 140 9.82 9.56 11.47
C VAL A 140 10.01 11.08 11.50
N ILE A 141 9.94 11.76 10.35
CA ILE A 141 10.00 13.23 10.29
C ILE A 141 8.84 13.85 11.08
N LEU A 142 7.60 13.38 10.87
CA LEU A 142 6.42 13.86 11.60
C LEU A 142 6.57 13.69 13.12
N SER A 143 7.23 12.63 13.57
CA SER A 143 7.43 12.40 15.01
C SER A 143 8.26 13.51 15.69
N PHE A 144 9.13 14.21 14.96
CA PHE A 144 9.91 15.35 15.51
C PHE A 144 9.10 16.65 15.60
N PHE A 145 8.00 16.76 14.85
CA PHE A 145 7.17 17.97 14.82
C PHE A 145 5.96 17.91 15.77
N ILE A 146 5.66 16.75 16.34
CA ILE A 146 4.57 16.61 17.31
C ILE A 146 5.07 17.13 18.67
N PRO A 147 4.42 18.17 19.23
CA PRO A 147 4.83 18.72 20.51
C PRO A 147 4.57 17.71 21.65
N LEU A 148 5.58 17.52 22.50
CA LEU A 148 5.52 16.73 23.72
C LEU A 148 4.89 17.60 24.82
N VAL A 149 3.58 17.80 24.76
CA VAL A 149 2.79 18.46 25.82
C VAL A 149 2.02 17.41 26.60
#